data_AF-A0A4Q4NRI3-F1
#
_entry.id   AF-A0A4Q4NRI3-F1
#
_cell.length_a   1.000
_cell.length_b   1.000
_cell.length_c   1.000
_cell.angle_alpha   90.00
_cell.angle_beta   90.00
_cell.angle_gamma   90.00
#
_symmetry.space_group_name_H-M   'P 1'
#
loop_
_entity.id
_entity.type
_entity.pdbx_description
1 polymer ?
#
loop_
_entity_poly.entity_id
_entity_poly.type
_entity_poly.pdbx_seq_one_letter_code
_entity_poly.pdbx_strand_id
1 'polypeptide(L)'
;MEDLGKAENIKFDFGGGMLANTLHAHRVLQYLQNNKEQGLQLEVLKSLYTQYFEQRAHPSSTETLKKACVAAGISQDEAEKLVEDGDEELRETKAAIQEQAGNGVDSVPYVIFEGRKRDFTLIGAKSVAEYEKALGQVAKECA
;
A
#
# COMPACT_ATOMS: atom_id res chain seq x y z
N MET A 1 14.95 5.18 -11.41
CA MET A 1 13.82 4.28 -11.09
C MET A 1 13.31 3.53 -12.31
N GLU A 2 13.31 4.11 -13.51
CA GLU A 2 12.83 3.41 -14.72
C GLU A 2 13.47 2.03 -14.94
N ASP A 3 14.79 1.90 -14.80
CA ASP A 3 15.47 0.61 -14.98
C ASP A 3 15.12 -0.41 -13.89
N LEU A 4 14.86 0.04 -12.66
CA LEU A 4 14.36 -0.83 -11.59
C LEU A 4 12.94 -1.32 -11.90
N GLY A 5 12.07 -0.44 -12.42
CA GLY A 5 10.74 -0.83 -12.86
C GLY A 5 10.76 -1.84 -13.99
N LYS A 6 11.59 -1.63 -15.03
CA LYS A 6 11.71 -2.57 -16.15
C LYS A 6 12.10 -3.98 -15.71
N ALA A 7 12.99 -4.11 -14.73
CA ALA A 7 13.38 -5.41 -14.19
C ALA A 7 12.18 -6.17 -13.56
N GLU A 8 11.22 -5.42 -13.01
CA GLU A 8 10.01 -5.94 -12.36
C GLU A 8 8.75 -5.82 -13.24
N ASN A 9 8.91 -5.52 -14.54
CA ASN A 9 7.82 -5.25 -15.50
C ASN A 9 6.88 -4.09 -15.12
N ILE A 10 7.37 -3.10 -14.38
CA ILE A 10 6.66 -1.86 -14.04
C ILE A 10 7.13 -0.73 -14.96
N LYS A 11 6.21 -0.15 -15.74
CA LYS A 11 6.54 0.97 -16.63
C LYS A 11 6.42 2.30 -15.88
N PHE A 12 7.36 2.54 -14.97
CA PHE A 12 7.42 3.80 -14.24
C PHE A 12 7.44 5.00 -15.20
N ASP A 13 6.53 5.94 -14.99
CA ASP A 13 6.45 7.20 -15.71
C ASP A 13 6.43 8.38 -14.73
N PHE A 14 7.64 8.88 -14.44
CA PHE A 14 7.85 10.05 -13.58
C PHE A 14 8.04 11.35 -14.38
N GLY A 15 7.78 11.35 -15.69
CA GLY A 15 7.99 12.52 -16.57
C GLY A 15 6.98 13.66 -16.34
N GLY A 16 6.18 13.57 -15.28
CA GLY A 16 5.14 14.50 -14.87
C GLY A 16 4.14 13.80 -13.93
N GLY A 17 3.27 14.54 -13.26
CA GLY A 17 2.28 14.00 -12.32
C GLY A 17 2.11 14.90 -11.10
N MET A 18 1.03 14.69 -10.34
CA MET A 18 0.74 15.49 -9.16
C MET A 18 1.30 14.83 -7.89
N LEU A 19 2.23 15.51 -7.23
CA LEU A 19 2.60 15.18 -5.86
C LEU A 19 1.50 15.70 -4.93
N ALA A 20 0.81 14.77 -4.28
CA ALA A 20 -0.31 15.10 -3.40
C ALA A 20 -0.34 14.20 -2.17
N ASN A 21 -1.07 14.65 -1.16
CA ASN A 21 -1.28 13.89 0.05
C ASN A 21 -2.08 12.61 -0.25
N THR A 22 -1.60 11.47 0.26
CA THR A 22 -2.20 10.14 0.01
C THR A 22 -3.13 9.65 1.12
N LEU A 23 -3.42 10.47 2.13
CA LEU A 23 -4.21 10.08 3.30
C LEU A 23 -5.59 9.53 2.91
N HIS A 24 -6.24 10.11 1.88
CA HIS A 24 -7.52 9.60 1.42
C HIS A 24 -7.38 8.22 0.76
N ALA A 25 -6.34 7.98 -0.04
CA ALA A 25 -6.07 6.64 -0.55
C ALA A 25 -5.85 5.63 0.59
N HIS A 26 -5.07 6.01 1.61
CA HIS A 26 -4.86 5.15 2.78
C HIS A 26 -6.16 4.87 3.55
N ARG A 27 -7.02 5.87 3.73
CA ARG A 27 -8.34 5.72 4.36
C ARG A 27 -9.22 4.73 3.61
N VAL A 28 -9.31 4.85 2.29
CA VAL A 28 -10.05 3.90 1.43
C VAL A 28 -9.50 2.48 1.61
N LEU A 29 -8.18 2.31 1.56
CA LEU A 29 -7.55 1.00 1.73
C LEU A 29 -7.80 0.40 3.14
N GLN A 30 -7.75 1.24 4.18
CA GLN A 30 -8.03 0.85 5.57
C GLN A 30 -9.49 0.37 5.70
N TYR A 31 -10.44 1.10 5.13
CA TYR A 31 -11.85 0.68 5.11
C TYR A 31 -12.02 -0.67 4.45
N LEU A 32 -11.43 -0.88 3.27
CA LEU A 32 -11.54 -2.14 2.54
C LEU A 32 -10.91 -3.29 3.32
N GLN A 33 -9.76 -3.05 3.97
CA GLN A 33 -9.09 -4.05 4.79
C GLN A 33 -9.93 -4.48 6.00
N ASN A 34 -10.67 -3.55 6.61
CA ASN A 34 -11.48 -3.81 7.80
C ASN A 34 -12.88 -4.37 7.49
N ASN A 35 -13.47 -3.99 6.35
CA ASN A 35 -14.91 -4.19 6.08
C ASN A 35 -15.23 -5.06 4.86
N LYS A 36 -14.22 -5.49 4.09
CA LYS A 36 -14.42 -6.28 2.87
C LYS A 36 -13.64 -7.59 2.90
N GLU A 37 -13.87 -8.41 1.88
CA GLU A 37 -13.20 -9.68 1.72
C GLU A 37 -11.67 -9.50 1.66
N GLN A 38 -10.96 -10.44 2.28
CA GLN A 38 -9.51 -10.42 2.34
C GLN A 38 -8.93 -10.39 0.91
N GLY A 39 -8.08 -9.40 0.64
CA GLY A 39 -7.41 -9.24 -0.65
C GLY A 39 -8.05 -8.17 -1.55
N LEU A 40 -9.28 -7.74 -1.30
CA LEU A 40 -9.88 -6.67 -2.09
C LEU A 40 -9.11 -5.35 -1.99
N GLN A 41 -8.60 -5.02 -0.81
CA GLN A 41 -7.74 -3.86 -0.59
C GLN A 41 -6.44 -3.95 -1.41
N LEU A 42 -5.92 -5.16 -1.62
CA LEU A 42 -4.71 -5.37 -2.41
C LEU A 42 -4.97 -5.13 -3.90
N GLU A 43 -6.12 -5.56 -4.43
CA GLU A 43 -6.49 -5.28 -5.81
C GLU A 43 -6.71 -3.78 -6.07
N VAL A 44 -7.34 -3.07 -5.11
CA VAL A 44 -7.44 -1.60 -5.17
C VAL A 44 -6.06 -0.95 -5.10
N LEU A 45 -5.17 -1.40 -4.21
CA LEU A 45 -3.80 -0.88 -4.09
C LEU A 45 -3.00 -1.06 -5.39
N LYS A 46 -3.08 -2.23 -6.03
CA LYS A 46 -2.43 -2.49 -7.33
C LYS A 46 -2.93 -1.52 -8.40
N SER A 47 -4.24 -1.29 -8.46
CA SER A 47 -4.83 -0.32 -9.39
C SER A 47 -4.34 1.11 -9.11
N LEU A 48 -4.26 1.52 -7.84
CA LEU A 48 -3.72 2.83 -7.46
C LEU A 48 -2.23 2.96 -7.85
N TYR A 49 -1.44 1.92 -7.65
CA TYR A 49 -0.04 1.90 -8.08
C TYR A 49 0.10 2.08 -9.59
N THR A 50 -0.63 1.31 -10.40
CA THR A 50 -0.58 1.49 -11.86
C THR A 50 -1.04 2.89 -12.27
N GLN A 51 -2.13 3.41 -11.70
CA GLN A 51 -2.62 4.75 -12.02
C GLN A 51 -1.61 5.85 -11.66
N TYR A 52 -0.97 5.77 -10.49
CA TYR A 52 -0.02 6.78 -10.06
C TYR A 52 1.33 6.63 -10.76
N PHE A 53 1.93 5.44 -10.69
CA PHE A 53 3.30 5.18 -11.13
C PHE A 53 3.45 5.00 -12.64
N GLU A 54 2.40 4.63 -13.36
CA GLU A 54 2.48 4.34 -14.81
C GLU A 54 1.61 5.29 -15.65
N GLN A 55 0.58 5.92 -15.05
CA GLN A 55 -0.40 6.75 -15.78
C GLN A 55 -0.40 8.23 -15.33
N ARG A 56 0.47 8.61 -14.39
CA ARG A 56 0.61 9.97 -13.85
C ARG A 56 -0.69 10.53 -13.23
N ALA A 57 -1.60 9.67 -12.81
CA ALA A 57 -2.85 10.09 -12.19
C ALA A 57 -2.59 10.73 -10.82
N HIS A 58 -3.53 11.56 -10.36
CA HIS A 58 -3.49 12.06 -8.99
C HIS A 58 -3.69 10.90 -8.01
N PRO A 59 -2.83 10.72 -6.98
CA PRO A 59 -2.84 9.50 -6.15
C PRO A 59 -4.06 9.40 -5.22
N SER A 60 -4.83 10.47 -5.05
CA SER A 60 -5.95 10.52 -4.11
C SER A 60 -7.11 11.41 -4.58
N SER A 61 -7.28 11.58 -5.90
CA SER A 61 -8.46 12.31 -6.40
C SER A 61 -9.66 11.38 -6.33
N THR A 62 -10.85 11.95 -6.18
CA THR A 62 -12.11 11.21 -6.21
C THR A 62 -12.20 10.30 -7.44
N GLU A 63 -11.77 10.79 -8.61
CA GLU A 63 -11.75 10.01 -9.85
C GLU A 63 -10.82 8.80 -9.78
N THR A 64 -9.55 8.99 -9.36
CA THR A 64 -8.57 7.89 -9.25
C THR A 64 -9.04 6.83 -8.25
N LEU A 65 -9.58 7.26 -7.10
CA LEU A 65 -10.05 6.35 -6.06
C LEU A 65 -11.28 5.55 -6.53
N LYS A 66 -12.30 6.21 -7.10
CA LYS A 66 -13.48 5.52 -7.65
C LYS A 66 -13.07 4.54 -8.76
N LYS A 67 -12.19 4.95 -9.67
CA LYS A 67 -11.66 4.09 -10.75
C LYS A 67 -10.89 2.88 -10.18
N ALA A 68 -10.10 3.06 -9.13
CA ALA A 68 -9.38 1.96 -8.49
C ALA A 68 -10.33 0.94 -7.86
N CYS A 69 -11.35 1.41 -7.13
CA CYS A 69 -12.38 0.55 -6.54
C CYS A 69 -13.12 -0.27 -7.60
N VAL A 70 -13.58 0.39 -8.68
CA VAL A 70 -14.31 -0.29 -9.76
C VAL A 70 -13.43 -1.31 -10.49
N ALA A 71 -12.15 -0.98 -10.74
CA ALA A 71 -11.21 -1.91 -11.34
C ALA A 71 -10.98 -3.18 -10.50
N ALA A 72 -11.13 -3.07 -9.17
CA ALA A 72 -11.05 -4.20 -8.24
C ALA A 72 -12.38 -4.96 -8.06
N GLY A 73 -13.44 -4.58 -8.78
CA GLY A 73 -14.75 -5.25 -8.73
C GLY A 73 -15.77 -4.65 -7.77
N ILE A 74 -15.47 -3.52 -7.13
CA ILE A 74 -16.44 -2.79 -6.30
C ILE A 74 -17.47 -2.11 -7.20
N SER A 75 -18.75 -2.17 -6.84
CA SER A 75 -19.80 -1.50 -7.64
C SER A 75 -19.59 0.02 -7.68
N GLN A 76 -20.01 0.67 -8.76
CA GLN A 76 -19.84 2.12 -8.91
C GLN A 76 -20.49 2.90 -7.76
N ASP A 77 -21.71 2.53 -7.35
CA ASP A 77 -22.44 3.18 -6.26
C ASP A 77 -21.72 3.02 -4.91
N GLU A 78 -21.14 1.85 -4.66
CA GLU A 78 -20.40 1.59 -3.43
C GLU A 78 -19.05 2.31 -3.41
N ALA A 79 -18.33 2.31 -4.54
CA ALA A 79 -17.11 3.08 -4.71
C ALA A 79 -17.39 4.58 -4.53
N GLU A 80 -18.52 5.06 -5.03
CA GLU A 80 -18.93 6.44 -4.88
C GLU A 80 -19.17 6.81 -3.43
N LYS A 81 -20.02 6.05 -2.72
CA LYS A 81 -20.29 6.27 -1.30
C LYS A 81 -19.02 6.23 -0.47
N LEU A 82 -18.19 5.22 -0.67
CA LEU A 82 -16.94 5.07 0.06
C LEU A 82 -16.01 6.26 -0.16
N VAL A 83 -15.81 6.69 -1.41
CA VAL A 83 -14.84 7.74 -1.73
C VAL A 83 -15.35 9.14 -1.38
N GLU A 84 -16.66 9.36 -1.38
CA GLU A 84 -17.25 10.64 -0.99
C GLU A 84 -17.31 10.83 0.53
N ASP A 85 -17.42 9.73 1.29
CA ASP A 85 -17.23 9.77 2.73
C ASP A 85 -15.74 9.94 3.07
N GLY A 86 -15.36 11.18 3.44
CA GLY A 86 -14.00 11.51 3.85
C GLY A 86 -13.68 11.21 5.31
N ASP A 87 -14.67 10.84 6.13
CA ASP A 87 -14.56 10.75 7.58
C ASP A 87 -14.44 9.29 8.06
N GLU A 88 -15.12 8.36 7.40
CA GLU A 88 -15.08 6.94 7.74
C GLU A 88 -13.63 6.39 7.66
N GLU A 89 -13.14 5.78 8.75
CA GLU A 89 -11.77 5.27 8.93
C GLU A 89 -10.66 6.34 8.96
N LEU A 90 -11.00 7.64 8.91
CA LEU A 90 -9.99 8.72 8.91
C LEU A 90 -9.20 8.75 10.22
N ARG A 91 -9.88 8.57 11.36
CA ARG A 91 -9.25 8.61 12.69
C ARG A 91 -8.33 7.42 12.89
N GLU A 92 -8.79 6.24 12.52
CA GLU A 92 -8.08 4.96 12.59
C GLU A 92 -6.84 4.99 11.70
N THR A 93 -6.99 5.47 10.46
CA THR A 93 -5.86 5.63 9.53
C THR A 93 -4.79 6.55 10.09
N LYS A 94 -5.18 7.70 10.66
CA LYS A 94 -4.21 8.63 11.30
C LYS A 94 -3.55 8.00 12.53
N ALA A 95 -4.30 7.27 13.34
CA ALA A 95 -3.78 6.59 14.51
C ALA A 95 -2.74 5.52 14.12
N ALA A 96 -3.03 4.70 13.10
CA ALA A 96 -2.09 3.70 12.58
C ALA A 96 -0.79 4.33 12.06
N ILE A 97 -0.88 5.46 11.32
CA ILE A 97 0.30 6.20 10.87
C ILE A 97 1.13 6.71 12.05
N GLN A 98 0.48 7.29 13.07
CA GLN A 98 1.14 7.80 14.26
C GLN A 98 1.78 6.70 15.10
N GLU A 99 1.11 5.55 15.22
CA GLU A 99 1.64 4.37 15.89
C GLU A 99 2.94 3.91 15.24
N GLN A 100 2.97 3.75 13.91
CA GLN A 100 4.18 3.32 13.22
C GLN A 100 5.30 4.36 13.32
N ALA A 101 4.98 5.65 13.26
CA ALA A 101 5.96 6.72 13.52
C ALA A 101 6.51 6.64 14.96
N GLY A 102 5.65 6.35 15.95
CA GLY A 102 6.04 6.11 17.35
C GLY A 102 6.93 4.87 17.53
N ASN A 103 6.75 3.86 16.67
CA ASN A 103 7.59 2.66 16.59
C ASN A 103 8.92 2.92 15.84
N GLY A 104 9.21 4.16 15.44
CA GLY A 104 10.44 4.55 14.76
C GLY A 104 10.46 4.27 13.26
N VAL A 105 9.30 4.00 12.65
CA VAL A 105 9.20 3.85 11.18
C VAL A 105 9.24 5.24 10.54
N ASP A 106 10.31 5.52 9.80
CA ASP A 106 10.54 6.80 9.12
C ASP A 106 10.51 6.70 7.59
N SER A 107 10.37 5.49 7.05
CA SER A 107 10.46 5.19 5.61
C SER A 107 9.70 3.91 5.26
N VAL A 108 9.31 3.79 3.98
CA VAL A 108 8.60 2.62 3.44
C VAL A 108 9.25 2.16 2.12
N PRO A 109 9.13 0.87 1.75
CA PRO A 109 8.49 -0.21 2.51
C PRO A 109 9.30 -0.62 3.75
N TYR A 110 8.58 -0.98 4.82
CA TYR A 110 9.13 -1.43 6.09
C TYR A 110 8.46 -2.74 6.45
N VAL A 111 9.21 -3.85 6.48
CA VAL A 111 8.66 -5.19 6.68
C VAL A 111 9.27 -5.81 7.92
N ILE A 112 8.43 -6.24 8.85
CA ILE A 112 8.82 -6.95 10.06
C ILE A 112 8.37 -8.41 9.92
N PHE A 113 9.29 -9.33 10.15
CA PHE A 113 8.97 -10.74 10.39
C PHE A 113 9.10 -11.01 11.87
N GLU A 114 7.97 -11.28 12.52
CA GLU A 114 7.94 -11.71 13.91
C GLU A 114 8.68 -13.04 14.06
N GLY A 115 9.64 -13.09 14.97
CA GLY A 115 10.46 -14.26 15.22
C GLY A 115 10.39 -14.71 16.67
N ARG A 116 10.60 -16.01 16.92
CA ARG A 116 10.55 -16.56 18.28
C ARG A 116 11.58 -15.96 19.23
N LYS A 117 12.80 -15.68 18.74
CA LYS A 117 13.91 -15.15 19.55
C LYS A 117 14.08 -13.64 19.39
N ARG A 118 13.91 -13.14 18.17
CA ARG A 118 14.00 -11.74 17.80
C ARG A 118 13.24 -11.51 16.50
N ASP A 119 12.82 -10.29 16.28
CA ASP A 119 12.20 -9.87 15.02
C ASP A 119 13.26 -9.54 13.97
N PHE A 120 12.87 -9.72 12.71
CA PHE A 120 13.70 -9.39 11.56
C PHE A 120 13.05 -8.25 10.78
N THR A 121 13.73 -7.10 10.76
CA THR A 121 13.26 -5.92 10.03
C THR A 121 14.02 -5.76 8.72
N LEU A 122 13.29 -5.61 7.62
CA LEU A 122 13.81 -5.23 6.31
C LEU A 122 13.25 -3.86 5.92
N ILE A 123 14.15 -2.89 5.76
CA ILE A 123 13.82 -1.51 5.39
C ILE A 123 14.20 -1.26 3.93
N GLY A 124 13.27 -0.70 3.17
CA GLY A 124 13.39 -0.47 1.74
C GLY A 124 13.00 -1.69 0.89
N ALA A 125 12.91 -1.49 -0.42
CA ALA A 125 12.61 -2.56 -1.37
C ALA A 125 13.82 -3.52 -1.48
N LYS A 126 13.83 -4.56 -0.66
CA LYS A 126 14.89 -5.58 -0.63
C LYS A 126 14.76 -6.57 -1.78
N SER A 127 15.88 -7.20 -2.11
CA SER A 127 15.91 -8.28 -3.11
C SER A 127 15.18 -9.54 -2.61
N VAL A 128 14.70 -10.37 -3.53
CA VAL A 128 14.08 -11.67 -3.20
C VAL A 128 15.01 -12.52 -2.32
N ALA A 129 16.30 -12.56 -2.63
CA ALA A 129 17.29 -13.33 -1.86
C ALA A 129 17.44 -12.83 -0.41
N GLU A 130 17.29 -11.53 -0.15
CA GLU A 130 17.29 -10.98 1.21
C GLU A 130 16.05 -11.40 1.99
N TYR A 131 14.87 -11.40 1.34
CA TYR A 131 13.64 -11.92 1.93
C TYR A 131 13.74 -13.42 2.22
N GLU A 132 14.23 -14.23 1.29
CA GLU A 132 14.45 -15.68 1.48
C GLU A 132 15.37 -15.97 2.66
N LYS A 133 16.47 -15.21 2.77
CA LYS A 133 17.42 -15.34 3.88
C LYS A 133 16.77 -14.99 5.22
N ALA A 134 15.99 -13.91 5.29
CA ALA A 134 15.29 -13.50 6.52
C ALA A 134 14.27 -14.57 6.95
N LEU A 135 13.41 -15.01 6.03
CA LEU A 135 12.41 -16.05 6.28
C LEU A 135 13.06 -17.38 6.68
N GLY A 136 14.15 -17.76 6.02
CA GLY A 136 14.90 -18.97 6.37
C GLY A 136 15.51 -18.90 7.77
N GLN A 137 15.93 -17.72 8.22
CA GLN A 137 16.43 -17.54 9.59
C GLN A 137 15.29 -17.58 10.62
N VAL A 138 14.15 -16.94 10.34
CA VAL A 138 12.95 -17.03 11.20
C VAL A 138 12.55 -18.49 11.39
N ALA A 139 12.45 -19.26 10.31
CA ALA A 139 12.10 -20.67 10.38
C ALA A 139 13.08 -21.50 11.24
N LYS A 140 14.39 -21.25 11.11
CA LYS A 140 15.42 -21.92 11.93
C LYS A 140 15.36 -21.56 13.41
N GLU A 141 14.99 -20.33 13.76
CA GLU A 141 14.89 -19.88 15.14
C GLU A 141 13.57 -20.30 15.82
N CYS A 142 12.57 -20.67 15.03
CA CYS A 142 11.28 -21.19 15.50
C CYS A 142 11.29 -22.71 15.75
N ALA A 143 12.12 -23.47 15.03
CA ALA A 143 12.37 -24.90 15.28
C ALA A 143 12.95 -25.16 16.68
#